data_AF-A0A968J3C4-F1
#
_entry.id   AF-A0A968J3C4-F1
#
_cell.length_a   1.000
_cell.length_b   1.000
_cell.length_c   1.000
_cell.angle_alpha   90.00
_cell.angle_beta   90.00
_cell.angle_gamma   90.00
#
_symmetry.space_group_name_H-M   'P 1'
#
loop_
_entity.id
_entity.type
_entity.pdbx_description
1 polymer ?
#
loop_
_entity_poly.entity_id
_entity_poly.type
_entity_poly.pdbx_seq_one_letter_code
_entity_poly.pdbx_strand_id
1 'polypeptide(L)'
;MTVASEHSWQRLSRYTETGEPAVRDRIRLQVTHKFVADSFMRLVQHDYGCTLFKALRPSGITAAPHEYISPKSRSWTMFDVAKLTHPAVQVLPGEPMSKWRQVISSWIDHISDYLGLKEGFETDYAECYIHAPRDIWNEKLDAKFKKKMEEYLGDLDDSTLIFSHDEFFDRLTAYIDIIMPGVAKTDYMSYFHSRDDYDNLSWNEKLLTHSWLLELGVMMSEPAIRFEGMAGECLWGCACWVVVPYDQIRGEGPVPANRKQILKEGIQAMTRTVVATP
;
A
#
# COMPACT_ATOMS: atom_id res chain seq x y z
N MET A 1 -4.88 2.77 5.54
CA MET A 1 -4.51 2.79 4.12
C MET A 1 -3.21 3.53 3.99
N THR A 2 -2.17 2.86 3.53
CA THR A 2 -0.87 3.48 3.20
C THR A 2 -0.90 3.83 1.72
N VAL A 3 -0.48 5.04 1.39
CA VAL A 3 -0.41 5.51 0.00
C VAL A 3 1.05 5.57 -0.40
N ALA A 4 1.50 4.56 -1.16
CA ALA A 4 2.81 4.64 -1.80
C ALA A 4 2.70 5.69 -2.92
N SER A 5 3.68 6.60 -2.99
CA SER A 5 3.70 7.66 -4.01
C SER A 5 4.89 7.54 -4.96
N GLU A 6 5.74 6.53 -4.75
CA GLU A 6 7.08 6.45 -5.32
C GLU A 6 7.06 6.21 -6.85
N HIS A 7 6.02 5.56 -7.38
CA HIS A 7 5.77 5.49 -8.83
C HIS A 7 5.64 6.86 -9.51
N SER A 8 5.10 7.86 -8.81
CA SER A 8 5.00 9.24 -9.29
C SER A 8 6.29 10.05 -9.05
N TRP A 9 7.13 9.65 -8.09
CA TRP A 9 8.33 10.39 -7.64
C TRP A 9 9.48 10.38 -8.65
N GLN A 10 9.74 9.24 -9.29
CA GLN A 10 10.94 9.08 -10.11
C GLN A 10 10.91 9.94 -11.38
N ARG A 11 9.73 10.20 -11.93
CA ARG A 11 9.60 11.03 -13.14
C ARG A 11 10.05 12.46 -12.89
N LEU A 12 9.55 13.07 -11.83
CA LEU A 12 9.78 14.49 -11.56
C LEU A 12 11.26 14.81 -11.24
N SER A 13 11.98 13.85 -10.65
CA SER A 13 13.40 14.00 -10.33
C SER A 13 14.32 14.06 -11.56
N ARG A 14 13.99 13.37 -12.66
CA ARG A 14 14.80 13.35 -13.89
C ARG A 14 14.79 14.65 -14.71
N TYR A 15 13.96 15.64 -14.38
CA TYR A 15 13.68 16.76 -15.31
C TYR A 15 14.68 17.90 -15.38
N THR A 16 15.74 17.93 -14.59
CA THR A 16 16.67 19.05 -14.69
C THR A 16 17.95 18.69 -13.94
N GLU A 17 19.11 19.04 -14.46
CA GLU A 17 20.34 19.15 -13.66
C GLU A 17 20.56 20.60 -13.21
N THR A 18 19.66 21.49 -13.62
CA THR A 18 19.72 22.94 -13.42
C THR A 18 18.66 23.40 -12.40
N GLY A 19 18.93 24.53 -11.74
CA GLY A 19 18.05 25.14 -10.73
C GLY A 19 18.31 24.69 -9.29
N GLU A 20 17.62 25.31 -8.33
CA GLU A 20 17.78 25.00 -6.90
C GLU A 20 17.11 23.66 -6.53
N PRO A 21 17.85 22.68 -5.97
CA PRO A 21 17.33 21.35 -5.63
C PRO A 21 16.10 21.38 -4.71
N ALA A 22 16.10 22.23 -3.68
CA ALA A 22 15.01 22.33 -2.72
C ALA A 22 13.69 22.82 -3.34
N VAL A 23 13.77 23.80 -4.24
CA VAL A 23 12.58 24.33 -4.95
C VAL A 23 11.97 23.25 -5.83
N ARG A 24 12.82 22.46 -6.50
CA ARG A 24 12.38 21.38 -7.38
C ARG A 24 11.78 20.22 -6.62
N ASP A 25 12.38 19.84 -5.50
CA ASP A 25 11.83 18.82 -4.64
C ASP A 25 10.44 19.21 -4.13
N ARG A 26 10.26 20.47 -3.72
CA ARG A 26 8.96 20.99 -3.32
C ARG A 26 7.93 20.93 -4.46
N ILE A 27 8.27 21.39 -5.67
CA ILE A 27 7.37 21.35 -6.83
C ILE A 27 7.01 19.90 -7.16
N ARG A 28 8.00 19.00 -7.09
CA ARG A 28 7.82 17.57 -7.30
C ARG A 28 6.78 17.00 -6.34
N LEU A 29 6.99 17.20 -5.04
CA LEU A 29 6.09 16.71 -3.99
C LEU A 29 4.68 17.28 -4.18
N GLN A 30 4.56 18.57 -4.49
CA GLN A 30 3.27 19.22 -4.69
C GLN A 30 2.49 18.61 -5.87
N VAL A 31 3.15 18.37 -7.01
CA VAL A 31 2.51 17.77 -8.19
C VAL A 31 2.11 16.33 -7.90
N THR A 32 3.01 15.55 -7.30
CA THR A 32 2.73 14.15 -6.94
C THR A 32 1.57 14.05 -5.95
N HIS A 33 1.62 14.78 -4.85
CA HIS A 33 0.57 14.72 -3.82
C HIS A 33 -0.79 15.15 -4.40
N LYS A 34 -0.81 16.18 -5.25
CA LYS A 34 -2.03 16.60 -5.93
C LYS A 34 -2.56 15.51 -6.86
N PHE A 35 -1.69 14.87 -7.63
CA PHE A 35 -2.08 13.79 -8.55
C PHE A 35 -2.64 12.59 -7.78
N VAL A 36 -1.95 12.15 -6.73
CA VAL A 36 -2.39 11.03 -5.88
C VAL A 36 -3.72 11.35 -5.20
N ALA A 37 -3.89 12.56 -4.66
CA ALA A 37 -5.15 12.98 -4.06
C ALA A 37 -6.30 13.03 -5.08
N ASP A 38 -6.05 13.54 -6.29
CA ASP A 38 -7.03 13.54 -7.38
C ASP A 38 -7.40 12.12 -7.81
N SER A 39 -6.40 11.24 -8.00
CA SER A 39 -6.57 9.81 -8.34
C SER A 39 -7.45 9.12 -7.32
N PHE A 40 -7.09 9.24 -6.04
CA PHE A 40 -7.85 8.67 -4.94
C PHE A 40 -9.28 9.21 -4.91
N MET A 41 -9.47 10.52 -5.13
CA MET A 41 -10.82 11.10 -5.12
C MET A 41 -11.68 10.65 -6.30
N ARG A 42 -11.09 10.46 -7.49
CA ARG A 42 -11.79 9.86 -8.64
C ARG A 42 -12.23 8.44 -8.34
N LEU A 43 -11.35 7.61 -7.80
CA LEU A 43 -11.69 6.24 -7.39
C LEU A 43 -12.86 6.23 -6.40
N VAL A 44 -12.82 7.09 -5.37
CA VAL A 44 -13.90 7.17 -4.39
C VAL A 44 -15.21 7.64 -5.03
N GLN A 45 -15.16 8.63 -5.91
CA GLN A 45 -16.37 9.18 -6.53
C GLN A 45 -16.95 8.27 -7.62
N HIS A 46 -16.13 7.45 -8.29
CA HIS A 46 -16.52 6.64 -9.44
C HIS A 46 -17.72 5.73 -9.17
N ASP A 47 -17.79 5.12 -7.98
CA ASP A 47 -18.89 4.25 -7.56
C ASP A 47 -19.53 4.73 -6.24
N TYR A 48 -19.63 6.05 -6.05
CA TYR A 48 -20.22 6.65 -4.83
C TYR A 48 -19.64 6.09 -3.51
N GLY A 49 -18.35 5.76 -3.50
CA GLY A 49 -17.63 5.19 -2.36
C GLY A 49 -17.79 3.67 -2.18
N CYS A 50 -18.59 2.98 -2.99
CA CYS A 50 -18.77 1.53 -2.90
C CYS A 50 -17.47 0.76 -3.15
N THR A 51 -16.66 1.15 -4.15
CA THR A 51 -15.34 0.57 -4.39
C THR A 51 -14.43 0.72 -3.17
N LEU A 52 -14.33 1.93 -2.60
CA LEU A 52 -13.54 2.15 -1.39
C LEU A 52 -14.06 1.29 -0.23
N PHE A 53 -15.38 1.22 -0.06
CA PHE A 53 -15.99 0.39 0.99
C PHE A 53 -15.69 -1.10 0.80
N LYS A 54 -15.75 -1.61 -0.44
CA LYS A 54 -15.35 -2.98 -0.79
C LYS A 54 -13.86 -3.23 -0.51
N ALA A 55 -12.98 -2.30 -0.91
CA ALA A 55 -11.54 -2.38 -0.65
C ALA A 55 -11.18 -2.38 0.85
N LEU A 56 -11.98 -1.71 1.67
CA LEU A 56 -11.82 -1.66 3.13
C LEU A 56 -12.42 -2.88 3.84
N ARG A 57 -13.40 -3.59 3.26
CA ARG A 57 -14.01 -4.78 3.88
C ARG A 57 -13.01 -5.86 4.28
N PRO A 58 -12.08 -6.29 3.39
CA PRO A 58 -11.07 -7.29 3.73
C PRO A 58 -10.15 -6.91 4.90
N SER A 59 -10.03 -5.61 5.23
CA SER A 59 -9.30 -5.11 6.40
C SER A 59 -10.10 -5.22 7.71
N GLY A 60 -11.32 -5.75 7.64
CA GLY A 60 -12.07 -6.31 8.77
C GLY A 60 -13.05 -5.39 9.49
N ILE A 61 -13.07 -4.08 9.28
CA ILE A 61 -13.78 -3.17 10.22
C ILE A 61 -15.23 -2.85 9.83
N THR A 62 -15.68 -3.23 8.63
CA THR A 62 -16.98 -2.78 8.09
C THR A 62 -18.08 -3.83 8.13
N ALA A 63 -17.86 -4.98 8.76
CA ALA A 63 -18.88 -6.01 8.92
C ALA A 63 -19.68 -5.81 10.22
N ALA A 64 -20.90 -6.34 10.28
CA ALA A 64 -21.63 -6.41 11.54
C ALA A 64 -20.79 -7.19 12.57
N PRO A 65 -20.82 -6.86 13.88
CA PRO A 65 -19.91 -7.44 14.88
C PRO A 65 -19.87 -8.97 14.96
N HIS A 66 -20.91 -9.65 14.43
CA HIS A 66 -21.05 -11.10 14.41
C HIS A 66 -20.46 -11.79 13.16
N GLU A 67 -20.02 -11.03 12.16
CA GLU A 67 -19.35 -11.52 10.93
C GLU A 67 -17.86 -11.16 10.93
N TYR A 68 -17.35 -10.62 12.04
CA TYR A 68 -15.98 -10.14 12.18
C TYR A 68 -14.99 -11.30 12.37
N ILE A 69 -14.17 -11.56 11.35
CA ILE A 69 -12.95 -12.38 11.50
C ILE A 69 -11.78 -11.40 11.61
N SER A 70 -11.09 -11.41 12.76
CA SER A 70 -9.95 -10.52 12.98
C SER A 70 -8.84 -10.80 11.96
N PRO A 71 -8.39 -9.78 11.19
CA PRO A 71 -7.27 -9.93 10.27
C PRO A 71 -5.91 -9.94 11.00
N LYS A 72 -5.89 -9.90 12.35
CA LYS A 72 -4.68 -9.84 13.18
C LYS A 72 -3.74 -8.73 12.66
N SER A 73 -2.47 -9.05 12.38
CA SER A 73 -1.46 -8.10 11.90
C SER A 73 -1.65 -7.64 10.44
N ARG A 74 -2.56 -8.27 9.69
CA ARG A 74 -2.85 -8.00 8.26
C ARG A 74 -4.06 -7.07 8.07
N SER A 75 -4.23 -6.11 8.97
CA SER A 75 -5.36 -5.17 8.99
C SER A 75 -5.19 -3.97 8.05
N TRP A 76 -4.13 -3.89 7.27
CA TRP A 76 -3.87 -2.75 6.39
C TRP A 76 -4.29 -3.05 4.95
N THR A 77 -4.78 -2.00 4.29
CA THR A 77 -4.99 -1.99 2.83
C THR A 77 -3.95 -1.05 2.23
N MET A 78 -3.17 -1.58 1.28
CA MET A 78 -2.33 -0.77 0.41
C MET A 78 -3.19 -0.13 -0.67
N PHE A 79 -2.96 1.16 -0.87
CA PHE A 79 -3.44 1.87 -2.05
C PHE A 79 -2.22 2.49 -2.73
N ASP A 80 -1.97 2.16 -3.98
CA ASP A 80 -0.85 2.71 -4.73
C ASP A 80 -1.31 3.26 -6.08
N VAL A 81 -0.59 4.24 -6.60
CA VAL A 81 -0.90 4.91 -7.88
C VAL A 81 0.29 4.75 -8.82
N ALA A 82 0.21 3.74 -9.68
CA ALA A 82 1.21 3.47 -10.71
C ALA A 82 0.97 4.38 -11.93
N LYS A 83 1.65 5.53 -11.97
CA LYS A 83 1.58 6.45 -13.12
C LYS A 83 2.40 5.89 -14.29
N LEU A 84 1.79 5.63 -15.45
CA LEU A 84 2.41 4.90 -16.58
C LEU A 84 2.84 5.78 -17.76
N THR A 85 2.25 6.96 -17.94
CA THR A 85 2.75 7.94 -18.93
C THR A 85 2.72 9.39 -18.42
N HIS A 86 3.53 10.24 -19.05
CA HIS A 86 3.42 11.69 -18.96
C HIS A 86 3.79 12.32 -20.32
N PRO A 87 2.98 13.24 -20.87
CA PRO A 87 3.11 13.76 -22.24
C PRO A 87 4.42 14.43 -22.63
N ALA A 88 5.17 14.93 -21.66
CA ALA A 88 6.22 15.91 -21.91
C ALA A 88 7.64 15.32 -21.92
N VAL A 89 7.78 13.99 -21.94
CA VAL A 89 8.96 13.34 -21.37
C VAL A 89 9.56 12.28 -22.28
N GLN A 90 8.78 11.24 -22.57
CA GLN A 90 9.27 10.06 -23.26
C GLN A 90 8.65 9.93 -24.63
N VAL A 91 7.44 10.48 -24.78
CA VAL A 91 6.69 10.47 -26.02
C VAL A 91 5.96 11.81 -26.13
N LEU A 92 6.27 12.56 -27.19
CA LEU A 92 5.65 13.85 -27.47
C LEU A 92 4.24 13.65 -28.08
N PRO A 93 3.33 14.63 -27.94
CA PRO A 93 2.07 14.62 -28.68
C PRO A 93 2.33 14.46 -30.19
N GLY A 94 1.59 13.55 -30.83
CA GLY A 94 1.71 13.27 -32.27
C GLY A 94 2.65 12.13 -32.67
N GLU A 95 3.43 11.60 -31.72
CA GLU A 95 4.24 10.38 -31.93
C GLU A 95 3.37 9.12 -32.09
N PRO A 96 3.86 8.08 -32.80
CA PRO A 96 3.07 6.89 -33.06
C PRO A 96 2.71 6.14 -31.78
N MET A 97 1.50 5.57 -31.73
CA MET A 97 0.98 4.83 -30.57
C MET A 97 1.85 3.63 -30.16
N SER A 98 2.64 3.06 -31.07
CA SER A 98 3.61 2.02 -30.74
C SER A 98 4.65 2.49 -29.71
N LYS A 99 5.11 3.73 -29.82
CA LYS A 99 6.08 4.34 -28.90
C LYS A 99 5.46 4.59 -27.53
N TRP A 100 4.22 5.09 -27.49
CA TRP A 100 3.44 5.23 -26.25
C TRP A 100 3.29 3.90 -25.52
N ARG A 101 2.84 2.86 -26.24
CA ARG A 101 2.64 1.51 -25.67
C ARG A 101 3.95 0.87 -25.23
N GLN A 102 5.06 1.11 -25.92
CA GLN A 102 6.38 0.64 -25.49
C GLN A 102 6.80 1.27 -24.16
N VAL A 103 6.59 2.58 -24.00
CA VAL A 103 6.88 3.29 -22.75
C VAL A 103 6.01 2.76 -21.61
N ILE A 104 4.70 2.62 -21.83
CA ILE A 104 3.79 2.05 -20.83
C ILE A 104 4.22 0.65 -20.43
N SER A 105 4.51 -0.19 -21.42
CA SER A 105 4.99 -1.54 -21.22
C SER A 105 6.23 -1.57 -20.33
N SER A 106 7.21 -0.69 -20.58
CA SER A 106 8.41 -0.59 -19.73
C SER A 106 8.08 -0.13 -18.30
N TRP A 107 7.11 0.76 -18.11
CA TRP A 107 6.73 1.21 -16.77
C TRP A 107 5.97 0.14 -15.98
N ILE A 108 5.23 -0.74 -16.65
CA ILE A 108 4.64 -1.91 -16.00
C ILE A 108 5.73 -2.82 -15.40
N ASP A 109 6.89 -2.94 -16.04
CA ASP A 109 8.00 -3.75 -15.50
C ASP A 109 8.52 -3.21 -14.17
N HIS A 110 8.48 -1.88 -14.01
CA HIS A 110 8.95 -1.19 -12.82
C HIS A 110 7.91 -1.10 -11.70
N ILE A 111 6.73 -1.73 -11.84
CA ILE A 111 5.72 -1.73 -10.77
C ILE A 111 6.31 -2.31 -9.48
N SER A 112 7.04 -3.42 -9.58
CA SER A 112 7.66 -4.06 -8.41
C SER A 112 8.72 -3.22 -7.71
N ASP A 113 9.38 -2.34 -8.44
CA ASP A 113 10.47 -1.51 -7.89
C ASP A 113 9.96 -0.42 -6.94
N TYR A 114 8.71 0.03 -7.10
CA TYR A 114 8.19 1.20 -6.36
C TYR A 114 6.89 0.95 -5.58
N LEU A 115 6.36 -0.27 -5.59
CA LEU A 115 5.26 -0.68 -4.72
C LEU A 115 5.63 -0.60 -3.23
N GLY A 116 6.92 -0.62 -2.91
CA GLY A 116 7.44 -0.51 -1.54
C GLY A 116 7.18 -1.76 -0.69
N LEU A 117 6.84 -2.88 -1.32
CA LEU A 117 6.63 -4.18 -0.68
C LEU A 117 7.94 -4.97 -0.69
N LYS A 118 8.15 -5.79 0.36
CA LYS A 118 9.30 -6.69 0.43
C LYS A 118 9.18 -7.84 -0.57
N GLU A 119 10.33 -8.45 -0.87
CA GLU A 119 10.37 -9.68 -1.67
C GLU A 119 9.57 -10.81 -1.01
N GLY A 120 8.83 -11.57 -1.82
CA GLY A 120 8.00 -12.69 -1.35
C GLY A 120 6.69 -12.27 -0.67
N PHE A 121 6.28 -11.00 -0.78
CA PHE A 121 4.94 -10.60 -0.38
C PHE A 121 3.87 -11.29 -1.26
N GLU A 122 2.87 -11.86 -0.61
CA GLU A 122 1.73 -12.50 -1.26
C GLU A 122 0.42 -11.98 -0.68
N THR A 123 -0.58 -11.80 -1.55
CA THR A 123 -1.97 -11.52 -1.21
C THR A 123 -2.90 -12.50 -1.93
N ASP A 124 -4.10 -12.69 -1.38
CA ASP A 124 -5.18 -13.48 -1.97
C ASP A 124 -6.17 -12.60 -2.76
N TYR A 125 -6.00 -11.28 -2.72
CA TYR A 125 -6.87 -10.33 -3.38
C TYR A 125 -6.08 -9.11 -3.86
N ALA A 126 -6.25 -8.77 -5.13
CA ALA A 126 -5.81 -7.49 -5.69
C ALA A 126 -6.87 -6.94 -6.64
N GLU A 127 -7.05 -5.63 -6.58
CA GLU A 127 -8.02 -4.92 -7.42
C GLU A 127 -7.34 -3.71 -8.02
N CYS A 128 -7.40 -3.60 -9.35
CA CYS A 128 -6.64 -2.63 -10.11
C CYS A 128 -7.58 -1.88 -11.07
N TYR A 129 -7.52 -0.55 -11.02
CA TYR A 129 -8.30 0.33 -11.88
C TYR A 129 -7.38 1.02 -12.87
N ILE A 130 -7.51 0.67 -14.15
CA ILE A 130 -6.68 1.20 -15.22
C ILE A 130 -7.39 2.42 -15.81
N HIS A 131 -6.77 3.58 -15.65
CA HIS A 131 -7.25 4.86 -16.19
C HIS A 131 -6.40 5.22 -17.40
N ALA A 132 -6.96 5.03 -18.58
CA ALA A 132 -6.24 5.32 -19.82
C ALA A 132 -7.18 5.69 -20.97
N PRO A 133 -6.72 6.49 -21.94
CA PRO A 133 -7.40 6.67 -23.21
C PRO A 133 -7.55 5.34 -23.97
N ARG A 134 -8.71 5.15 -24.60
CA ARG A 134 -9.06 3.91 -25.30
C ARG A 134 -8.09 3.53 -26.43
N ASP A 135 -7.48 4.52 -27.06
CA ASP A 135 -6.50 4.34 -28.14
C ASP A 135 -5.11 3.97 -27.63
N ILE A 136 -4.76 4.37 -26.41
CA ILE A 136 -3.47 4.07 -25.79
C ILE A 136 -3.43 2.63 -25.27
N TRP A 137 -4.43 2.24 -24.48
CA TRP A 137 -4.48 0.94 -23.82
C TRP A 137 -4.89 -0.19 -24.78
N ASN A 138 -4.37 -1.40 -24.60
CA ASN A 138 -4.72 -2.56 -25.42
C ASN A 138 -4.54 -3.90 -24.68
N GLU A 139 -5.03 -4.99 -25.29
CA GLU A 139 -4.98 -6.35 -24.74
C GLU A 139 -3.56 -6.84 -24.40
N LYS A 140 -2.53 -6.36 -25.12
CA LYS A 140 -1.13 -6.73 -24.83
C LYS A 140 -0.64 -6.10 -23.54
N LEU A 141 -1.04 -4.84 -23.28
CA LEU A 141 -0.75 -4.17 -22.01
C LEU A 141 -1.54 -4.80 -20.86
N ASP A 142 -2.80 -5.20 -21.10
CA ASP A 142 -3.59 -5.97 -20.12
C ASP A 142 -2.89 -7.27 -19.73
N ALA A 143 -2.52 -8.09 -20.71
CA ALA A 143 -1.86 -9.37 -20.44
C ALA A 143 -0.54 -9.18 -19.68
N LYS A 144 0.22 -8.13 -20.02
CA LYS A 144 1.48 -7.82 -19.34
C LYS A 144 1.25 -7.36 -17.90
N PHE A 145 0.31 -6.43 -17.69
CA PHE A 145 -0.02 -5.93 -16.37
C PHE A 145 -0.61 -7.02 -15.48
N LYS A 146 -1.50 -7.85 -16.04
CA LYS A 146 -2.03 -9.03 -15.36
C LYS A 146 -0.94 -9.96 -14.86
N LYS A 147 -0.01 -10.34 -15.75
CA LYS A 147 1.13 -11.17 -15.38
C LYS A 147 1.98 -10.54 -14.27
N LYS A 148 2.16 -9.22 -14.30
CA LYS A 148 2.89 -8.47 -13.27
C LYS A 148 2.17 -8.52 -11.92
N MET A 149 0.84 -8.39 -11.89
CA MET A 149 0.07 -8.47 -10.65
C MET A 149 -0.04 -9.89 -10.10
N GLU A 150 -0.04 -10.91 -10.98
CA GLU A 150 0.00 -12.32 -10.58
C GLU A 150 1.25 -12.69 -9.78
N GLU A 151 2.36 -11.94 -9.89
CA GLU A 151 3.56 -12.12 -9.06
C GLU A 151 3.31 -11.88 -7.57
N TYR A 152 2.26 -11.13 -7.22
CA TYR A 152 1.86 -10.83 -5.84
C TYR A 152 0.70 -11.69 -5.35
N LEU A 153 0.08 -12.46 -6.23
CA LEU A 153 -0.97 -13.39 -5.86
C LEU A 153 -0.31 -14.70 -5.47
N GLY A 154 -0.63 -15.22 -4.28
CA GLY A 154 -0.04 -16.47 -3.82
C GLY A 154 -0.54 -17.66 -4.63
N ASP A 155 -1.42 -18.45 -4.04
CA ASP A 155 -2.06 -19.56 -4.73
C ASP A 155 -3.07 -19.02 -5.77
N LEU A 156 -2.69 -19.03 -7.05
CA LEU A 156 -3.49 -18.43 -8.14
C LEU A 156 -4.90 -19.04 -8.25
N ASP A 157 -5.07 -20.32 -7.88
CA ASP A 157 -6.36 -21.00 -7.96
C ASP A 157 -7.36 -20.49 -6.89
N ASP A 158 -6.83 -19.96 -5.78
CA ASP A 158 -7.61 -19.44 -4.65
C ASP A 158 -7.53 -17.90 -4.53
N SER A 159 -6.82 -17.22 -5.44
CA SER A 159 -6.60 -15.77 -5.41
C SER A 159 -7.52 -15.04 -6.38
N THR A 160 -7.95 -13.83 -6.00
CA THR A 160 -8.83 -12.99 -6.81
C THR A 160 -8.08 -11.78 -7.35
N LEU A 161 -8.16 -11.58 -8.67
CA LEU A 161 -7.62 -10.43 -9.36
C LEU A 161 -8.71 -9.75 -10.17
N ILE A 162 -9.01 -8.50 -9.85
CA ILE A 162 -10.02 -7.70 -10.54
C ILE A 162 -9.33 -6.58 -11.32
N PHE A 163 -9.68 -6.45 -12.59
CA PHE A 163 -9.30 -5.33 -13.44
C PHE A 163 -10.55 -4.59 -13.90
N SER A 164 -10.51 -3.28 -13.78
CA SER A 164 -11.50 -2.37 -14.36
C SER A 164 -10.79 -1.38 -15.27
N HIS A 165 -11.42 -1.04 -16.39
CA HIS A 165 -10.93 -0.04 -17.32
C HIS A 165 -11.83 1.18 -17.28
N ASP A 166 -11.25 2.31 -16.93
CA ASP A 166 -11.92 3.58 -16.88
C ASP A 166 -11.36 4.49 -17.98
N GLU A 167 -12.26 5.03 -18.80
CA GLU A 167 -11.87 5.94 -19.87
C GLU A 167 -11.40 7.27 -19.29
N PHE A 168 -10.11 7.56 -19.45
CA PHE A 168 -9.52 8.80 -18.97
C PHE A 168 -9.46 9.84 -20.10
N PHE A 169 -10.03 11.02 -19.85
CA PHE A 169 -10.19 12.07 -20.86
C PHE A 169 -8.87 12.73 -21.27
N ASP A 170 -7.85 12.70 -20.39
CA ASP A 170 -6.53 13.20 -20.73
C ASP A 170 -5.81 12.19 -21.62
N ARG A 171 -5.76 12.50 -22.92
CA ARG A 171 -5.12 11.69 -23.96
C ARG A 171 -3.65 11.39 -23.74
N LEU A 172 -3.02 12.01 -22.75
CA LEU A 172 -1.59 11.93 -22.55
C LEU A 172 -1.21 11.19 -21.26
N THR A 173 -2.19 10.87 -20.43
CA THR A 173 -1.99 10.29 -19.10
C THR A 173 -2.64 8.92 -19.02
N ALA A 174 -1.83 7.92 -18.68
CA ALA A 174 -2.27 6.61 -18.26
C ALA A 174 -1.72 6.33 -16.85
N TYR A 175 -2.55 5.83 -15.96
CA TYR A 175 -2.17 5.42 -14.62
C TYR A 175 -3.06 4.28 -14.12
N ILE A 176 -2.64 3.63 -13.04
CA ILE A 176 -3.37 2.53 -12.43
C ILE A 176 -3.48 2.79 -10.94
N ASP A 177 -4.68 2.69 -10.38
CA ASP A 177 -4.87 2.57 -8.94
C ASP A 177 -4.79 1.08 -8.57
N ILE A 178 -3.87 0.73 -7.67
CA ILE A 178 -3.62 -0.64 -7.21
C ILE A 178 -4.06 -0.74 -5.75
N ILE A 179 -4.97 -1.67 -5.48
CA ILE A 179 -5.54 -1.89 -4.16
C ILE A 179 -5.24 -3.31 -3.72
N MET A 180 -4.48 -3.45 -2.63
CA MET A 180 -4.17 -4.76 -2.04
C MET A 180 -4.48 -4.75 -0.54
N PRO A 181 -5.59 -5.37 -0.12
CA PRO A 181 -5.87 -5.57 1.30
C PRO A 181 -4.99 -6.66 1.91
N GLY A 182 -5.02 -6.80 3.24
CA GLY A 182 -4.37 -7.93 3.93
C GLY A 182 -2.86 -7.73 4.13
N VAL A 183 -2.39 -6.49 4.06
CA VAL A 183 -0.97 -6.17 4.17
C VAL A 183 -0.60 -5.99 5.64
N ALA A 184 0.55 -6.53 6.05
CA ALA A 184 1.11 -6.26 7.36
C ALA A 184 2.11 -5.10 7.29
N LYS A 185 2.32 -4.38 8.40
CA LYS A 185 3.36 -3.33 8.45
C LYS A 185 4.75 -3.85 8.05
N THR A 186 5.07 -5.10 8.40
CA THR A 186 6.34 -5.78 8.12
C THR A 186 6.43 -6.28 6.67
N ASP A 187 5.42 -6.05 5.85
CA ASP A 187 5.48 -6.29 4.41
C ASP A 187 5.99 -5.06 3.66
N TYR A 188 6.03 -3.87 4.30
CA TYR A 188 6.57 -2.65 3.70
C TYR A 188 8.07 -2.50 3.96
N MET A 189 8.85 -2.23 2.91
CA MET A 189 10.26 -1.85 3.03
C MET A 189 10.41 -0.51 3.75
N SER A 190 9.50 0.45 3.49
CA SER A 190 9.50 1.76 4.13
C SER A 190 9.34 1.70 5.64
N TYR A 191 8.68 0.68 6.17
CA TYR A 191 8.57 0.47 7.60
C TYR A 191 9.94 0.18 8.24
N PHE A 192 10.74 -0.69 7.61
CA PHE A 192 12.09 -0.98 8.10
C PHE A 192 13.02 0.23 7.96
N HIS A 193 12.98 0.92 6.81
CA HIS A 193 13.75 2.16 6.66
C HIS A 193 13.37 3.22 7.70
N SER A 194 12.06 3.44 7.92
CA SER A 194 11.59 4.42 8.92
C SER A 194 12.01 4.03 10.34
N ARG A 195 12.05 2.73 10.65
CA ARG A 195 12.52 2.22 11.93
C ARG A 195 14.02 2.47 12.11
N ASP A 196 14.81 2.16 11.09
CA ASP A 196 16.27 2.33 11.14
C ASP A 196 16.64 3.84 11.21
N ASP A 197 15.91 4.70 10.48
CA ASP A 197 16.04 6.15 10.58
C ASP A 197 15.67 6.65 11.99
N TYR A 198 14.56 6.13 12.55
CA TYR A 198 14.13 6.45 13.91
C TYR A 198 15.17 6.05 14.96
N ASP A 199 15.88 4.93 14.77
CA ASP A 199 16.93 4.48 15.70
C ASP A 199 18.16 5.40 15.74
N ASN A 200 18.42 6.13 14.65
CA ASN A 200 19.49 7.12 14.58
C ASN A 200 19.16 8.45 15.26
N LEU A 201 17.90 8.67 15.65
CA LEU A 201 17.46 9.88 16.33
C LEU A 201 17.87 9.87 17.81
N SER A 202 18.23 11.05 18.33
CA SER A 202 18.38 11.25 19.77
C SER A 202 17.05 11.09 20.50
N TRP A 203 17.09 10.85 21.81
CA TRP A 203 15.89 10.73 22.65
C TRP A 203 14.90 11.89 22.46
N ASN A 204 15.41 13.13 22.41
CA ASN A 204 14.56 14.31 22.24
C ASN A 204 13.94 14.38 20.84
N GLU A 205 14.68 14.01 19.80
CA GLU A 205 14.15 13.95 18.43
C GLU A 205 13.09 12.85 18.31
N LYS A 206 13.33 11.67 18.89
CA LYS A 206 12.35 10.59 18.98
C LYS A 206 11.06 11.05 19.65
N LEU A 207 11.15 11.76 20.77
CA LEU A 207 9.99 12.33 21.45
C LEU A 207 9.21 13.30 20.55
N LEU A 208 9.91 14.14 19.76
CA LEU A 208 9.29 15.11 18.86
C LEU A 208 8.66 14.48 17.61
N THR A 209 9.10 13.29 17.20
CA THR A 209 8.47 12.56 16.07
C THR A 209 7.17 11.87 16.44
N HIS A 210 6.87 11.70 17.72
CA HIS A 210 5.60 11.15 18.18
C HIS A 210 4.51 12.24 18.17
N SER A 211 3.43 12.03 17.40
CA SER A 211 2.31 12.96 17.39
C SER A 211 1.58 12.93 18.74
N TRP A 212 1.64 14.06 19.45
CA TRP A 212 0.98 14.25 20.75
C TRP A 212 -0.54 14.01 20.67
N LEU A 213 -1.17 14.16 19.50
CA LEU A 213 -2.61 13.97 19.24
C LEU A 213 -3.14 12.53 19.42
N LEU A 214 -2.29 11.55 19.76
CA LEU A 214 -2.68 10.20 20.24
C LEU A 214 -2.49 10.03 21.78
N GLU A 215 -2.18 11.13 22.49
CA GLU A 215 -2.28 11.52 23.92
C GLU A 215 -2.13 10.50 25.08
N LEU A 216 -1.62 9.28 24.88
CA LEU A 216 -1.34 8.40 26.04
C LEU A 216 -0.01 8.72 26.74
N GLY A 217 0.77 9.68 26.22
CA GLY A 217 2.10 10.01 26.71
C GLY A 217 3.06 8.83 26.60
N VAL A 218 2.94 8.01 25.54
CA VAL A 218 3.70 6.77 25.37
C VAL A 218 4.63 6.89 24.16
N MET A 219 5.88 6.47 24.30
CA MET A 219 6.79 6.23 23.17
C MET A 219 6.71 4.75 22.78
N MET A 220 5.85 4.46 21.79
CA MET A 220 5.52 3.07 21.41
C MET A 220 6.71 2.30 20.86
N SER A 221 7.65 2.98 20.21
CA SER A 221 8.80 2.37 19.55
C SER A 221 10.01 2.14 20.48
N GLU A 222 9.87 2.40 21.79
CA GLU A 222 10.91 2.18 22.79
C GLU A 222 10.56 1.03 23.75
N PRO A 223 11.56 0.28 24.24
CA PRO A 223 11.33 -0.78 25.20
C PRO A 223 10.81 -0.21 26.52
N ALA A 224 9.90 -0.94 27.17
CA ALA A 224 9.44 -0.65 28.51
C ALA A 224 10.57 -0.90 29.52
N ILE A 225 10.69 -0.01 30.50
CA ILE A 225 11.66 -0.08 31.59
C ILE A 225 11.15 -1.04 32.67
N ARG A 226 9.83 -1.09 32.88
CA ARG A 226 9.20 -1.91 33.94
C ARG A 226 8.89 -3.35 33.52
N PHE A 227 8.72 -3.62 32.23
CA PHE A 227 8.29 -4.93 31.72
C PHE A 227 9.26 -5.43 30.67
N GLU A 228 10.03 -6.47 31.03
CA GLU A 228 11.00 -7.10 30.12
C GLU A 228 10.29 -7.60 28.85
N GLY A 229 10.87 -7.26 27.68
CA GLY A 229 10.36 -7.68 26.37
C GLY A 229 9.13 -6.92 25.85
N MET A 230 8.60 -5.96 26.61
CA MET A 230 7.43 -5.18 26.22
C MET A 230 7.81 -3.76 25.82
N ALA A 231 6.86 -3.05 25.22
CA ALA A 231 6.96 -1.63 24.89
C ALA A 231 5.61 -0.94 25.10
N GLY A 232 5.60 0.37 24.88
CA GLY A 232 4.42 1.21 25.08
C GLY A 232 4.20 1.64 26.54
N GLU A 233 5.28 1.76 27.30
CA GLU A 233 5.26 2.38 28.63
C GLU A 233 5.07 3.90 28.54
N CYS A 234 4.27 4.48 29.44
CA CYS A 234 4.10 5.93 29.50
C CYS A 234 5.37 6.62 30.00
N LEU A 235 5.66 7.75 29.36
CA LEU A 235 6.68 8.71 29.72
C LEU A 235 6.53 9.12 31.18
N TRP A 236 7.68 9.29 31.84
CA TRP A 236 7.78 9.76 33.22
C TRP A 236 7.05 8.90 34.26
N GLY A 237 6.75 7.63 33.95
CA GLY A 237 6.31 6.65 34.95
C GLY A 237 4.82 6.74 35.34
N CYS A 238 3.98 7.38 34.53
CA CYS A 238 2.52 7.35 34.72
C CYS A 238 1.96 5.91 34.60
N ALA A 239 0.75 5.69 35.12
CA ALA A 239 0.07 4.40 35.18
C ALA A 239 -0.71 4.02 33.90
N CYS A 240 -0.67 4.85 32.85
CA CYS A 240 -1.22 4.53 31.54
C CYS A 240 -0.18 3.76 30.73
N TRP A 241 -0.58 2.73 29.97
CA TRP A 241 0.34 2.00 29.10
C TRP A 241 -0.41 1.29 27.99
N VAL A 242 0.27 1.11 26.87
CA VAL A 242 -0.17 0.24 25.77
C VAL A 242 0.78 -0.94 25.76
N VAL A 243 0.40 -2.02 26.43
CA VAL A 243 1.30 -3.17 26.60
C VAL A 243 1.28 -4.00 25.32
N VAL A 244 2.39 -3.95 24.58
CA VAL A 244 2.59 -4.70 23.34
C VAL A 244 4.01 -5.29 23.32
N PRO A 245 4.21 -6.50 22.75
CA PRO A 245 5.55 -7.07 22.62
C PRO A 245 6.47 -6.19 21.79
N TYR A 246 7.67 -5.92 22.29
CA TYR A 246 8.60 -4.98 21.65
C TYR A 246 9.10 -5.52 20.31
N ASP A 247 9.43 -6.81 20.25
CA ASP A 247 9.82 -7.53 19.03
C ASP A 247 8.77 -7.41 17.92
N GLN A 248 7.47 -7.48 18.26
CA GLN A 248 6.37 -7.30 17.32
C GLN A 248 6.25 -5.85 16.87
N ILE A 249 6.49 -4.86 17.74
CA ILE A 249 6.52 -3.44 17.35
C ILE A 249 7.64 -3.17 16.36
N ARG A 250 8.80 -3.81 16.57
CA ARG A 250 10.02 -3.70 15.78
C ARG A 250 10.01 -4.51 14.47
N GLY A 251 9.07 -5.45 14.35
CA GLY A 251 8.97 -6.35 13.19
C GLY A 251 10.01 -7.48 13.22
N GLU A 252 10.59 -7.75 14.39
CA GLU A 252 11.61 -8.78 14.64
C GLU A 252 10.99 -10.07 15.22
N GLY A 253 9.72 -10.00 15.63
CA GLY A 253 8.93 -11.17 16.02
C GLY A 253 8.60 -12.10 14.84
N PRO A 254 7.86 -13.19 15.10
CA PRO A 254 7.48 -14.15 14.06
C PRO A 254 6.77 -13.48 12.88
N VAL A 255 7.11 -13.91 11.65
CA VAL A 255 6.47 -13.42 10.44
C VAL A 255 4.96 -13.66 10.55
N PRO A 256 4.11 -12.63 10.35
CA PRO A 256 2.67 -12.81 10.40
C PRO A 256 2.20 -13.84 9.38
N ALA A 257 1.39 -14.80 9.84
CA ALA A 257 0.69 -15.76 8.99
C ALA A 257 0.01 -15.05 7.82
N ASN A 258 -0.04 -15.69 6.65
CA ASN A 258 -0.72 -15.11 5.50
C ASN A 258 -2.25 -15.04 5.74
N ARG A 259 -2.95 -14.22 4.95
CA ARG A 259 -4.39 -13.99 5.13
C ARG A 259 -5.19 -15.30 5.02
N LYS A 260 -4.82 -16.19 4.10
CA LYS A 260 -5.43 -17.52 3.93
C LYS A 260 -5.37 -18.37 5.21
N GLN A 261 -4.21 -18.41 5.87
CA GLN A 261 -4.04 -19.12 7.15
C GLN A 261 -4.88 -18.49 8.26
N ILE A 262 -4.87 -17.16 8.39
CA ILE A 262 -5.66 -16.44 9.40
C ILE A 262 -7.15 -16.70 9.22
N LEU A 263 -7.65 -16.63 7.98
CA LEU A 263 -9.05 -16.93 7.66
C LEU A 263 -9.39 -18.38 7.95
N LYS A 264 -8.54 -19.34 7.52
CA LYS A 264 -8.73 -20.77 7.77
C LYS A 264 -8.84 -21.07 9.27
N GLU A 265 -7.95 -20.52 10.09
CA GLU A 265 -8.01 -20.65 11.55
C GLU A 265 -9.31 -20.04 12.12
N GLY A 266 -9.66 -18.83 11.66
CA GLY A 266 -10.85 -18.11 12.14
C GLY A 266 -12.16 -18.83 11.84
N ILE A 267 -12.26 -19.49 10.68
CA ILE A 267 -13.48 -20.23 10.29
C ILE A 267 -13.49 -21.68 10.77
N GLN A 268 -12.35 -22.27 11.13
CA GLN A 268 -12.25 -23.69 11.48
C GLN A 268 -13.22 -24.11 12.60
N ALA A 269 -13.39 -23.24 13.60
CA ALA A 269 -14.34 -23.47 14.70
C ALA A 269 -15.80 -23.43 14.22
N MET A 270 -16.11 -22.60 13.23
CA MET A 270 -17.45 -22.45 12.64
C MET A 270 -17.80 -23.58 11.67
N THR A 271 -16.79 -24.18 11.01
CA THR A 271 -16.97 -25.29 10.08
C THR A 271 -16.90 -26.66 10.75
N ARG A 272 -16.73 -26.72 12.08
CA ARG A 272 -16.71 -27.99 12.81
C ARG A 272 -18.12 -28.59 12.79
N THR A 273 -18.31 -29.64 12.00
CA THR A 273 -19.55 -30.41 11.97
C THR A 273 -19.79 -31.04 13.36
N VAL A 274 -20.90 -30.66 13.99
CA VAL A 274 -21.36 -31.26 15.25
C VAL A 274 -22.06 -32.61 15.04
N VAL A 275 -22.27 -32.99 13.78
CA VAL A 275 -22.83 -34.29 13.37
C VAL A 275 -21.74 -35.04 12.61
N ALA A 276 -21.53 -36.31 12.97
CA ALA A 276 -20.62 -37.18 12.22
C ALA A 276 -21.04 -37.19 10.74
N THR A 277 -20.14 -36.75 9.86
CA THR A 277 -20.36 -36.78 8.42
C THR A 277 -20.17 -38.25 7.98
N PRO A 278 -21.13 -38.86 7.26
CA PRO A 278 -21.07 -40.27 6.87
C PRO A 278 -19.87 -40.60 5.97
#